data_AF-A0A7W0GX79-F1
#
_entry.id   AF-A0A7W0GX79-F1
#
_cell.length_a   1.000
_cell.length_b   1.000
_cell.length_c   1.000
_cell.angle_alpha   90.00
_cell.angle_beta   90.00
_cell.angle_gamma   90.00
#
_symmetry.space_group_name_H-M   'P 1'
#
loop_
_entity.id
_entity.type
_entity.pdbx_description
1 polymer ?
#
loop_
_entity_poly.entity_id
_entity_poly.type
_entity_poly.pdbx_seq_one_letter_code
_entity_poly.pdbx_strand_id
1 'polypeptide(L)' 'SNVLGLLGALRSFPHAAAVWPFGEALHYTDARRDLAPELIARELAAHVQSAGLSEVSMAPIAASIEDAFMWYMNQARAA' A
#
# COMPACT_ATOMS: atom_id res chain seq x y z
N SER A 1 6.19 -15.43 -7.20
CA SER A 1 5.51 -14.22 -6.70
C SER A 1 5.17 -13.28 -7.84
N ASN A 2 3.92 -12.82 -7.93
CA ASN A 2 3.48 -11.83 -8.94
C ASN A 2 3.58 -10.41 -8.37
N VAL A 3 4.82 -9.90 -8.18
CA VAL A 3 5.06 -8.59 -7.53
C VAL A 3 4.46 -7.43 -8.33
N LEU A 4 4.48 -7.51 -9.66
CA LEU A 4 3.87 -6.50 -10.54
C LEU A 4 2.35 -6.51 -10.42
N GLY A 5 1.73 -7.70 -10.34
CA GLY A 5 0.30 -7.84 -10.11
C GLY A 5 -0.12 -7.27 -8.76
N LEU A 6 0.63 -7.55 -7.69
CA LEU A 6 0.36 -6.99 -6.36
C LEU A 6 0.53 -5.46 -6.35
N LEU A 7 1.58 -4.93 -6.97
CA LEU A 7 1.78 -3.49 -7.11
C LEU A 7 0.61 -2.82 -7.84
N GLY A 8 0.13 -3.43 -8.92
CA GLY A 8 -1.04 -2.96 -9.67
C GLY A 8 -2.33 -2.98 -8.83
N ALA A 9 -2.59 -4.08 -8.13
CA ALA A 9 -3.76 -4.23 -7.27
C ALA A 9 -3.78 -3.23 -6.11
N LEU A 10 -2.64 -3.00 -5.45
CA LEU A 10 -2.54 -2.01 -4.38
C LEU A 10 -2.73 -0.58 -4.90
N ARG A 11 -2.21 -0.26 -6.10
CA ARG A 11 -2.40 1.06 -6.72
C ARG A 11 -3.82 1.30 -7.21
N SER A 12 -4.60 0.26 -7.49
CA SER A 12 -6.00 0.37 -7.89
C SER A 12 -6.97 0.43 -6.72
N PHE A 13 -6.50 0.23 -5.49
CA PHE A 13 -7.34 0.35 -4.31
C PHE A 13 -7.81 1.82 -4.16
N PRO A 14 -9.12 2.10 -4.02
CA PRO A 14 -9.65 3.46 -4.07
C PRO A 14 -9.07 4.45 -3.05
N HIS A 15 -8.55 3.93 -1.93
CA HIS A 15 -8.00 4.75 -0.85
C HIS A 15 -6.47 4.77 -0.82
N ALA A 16 -5.80 4.25 -1.85
CA ALA A 16 -4.35 4.29 -1.94
C ALA A 16 -3.83 5.73 -2.06
N ALA A 17 -3.03 6.18 -1.09
CA ALA A 17 -2.32 7.46 -1.16
C ALA A 17 -0.95 7.31 -1.83
N ALA A 18 -0.20 6.25 -1.50
CA ALA A 18 1.07 5.92 -2.14
C ALA A 18 1.36 4.42 -2.04
N VAL A 19 1.98 3.86 -3.09
CA VAL A 19 2.42 2.46 -3.14
C VAL A 19 3.81 2.36 -3.77
N TRP A 20 4.79 1.90 -2.98
CA TRP A 20 6.20 1.86 -3.37
C TRP A 20 6.89 0.56 -2.95
N PRO A 21 7.79 0.01 -3.78
CA PRO A 21 8.62 -1.12 -3.40
C PRO A 21 9.81 -0.67 -2.54
N PHE A 22 10.05 -1.39 -1.43
CA PHE A 22 11.26 -1.28 -0.62
C PHE A 22 11.76 -2.70 -0.31
N GLY A 23 12.92 -3.05 -0.87
CA GLY A 23 13.46 -4.41 -0.77
C GLY A 23 12.48 -5.46 -1.30
N GLU A 24 12.06 -6.37 -0.42
CA GLU A 24 11.15 -7.48 -0.73
C GLU A 24 9.68 -7.17 -0.43
N ALA A 25 9.38 -5.99 0.12
CA ALA A 25 8.04 -5.59 0.53
C ALA A 25 7.48 -4.44 -0.35
N LEU A 26 6.15 -4.39 -0.44
CA LEU A 26 5.44 -3.23 -0.96
C LEU A 26 4.88 -2.44 0.21
N HIS A 27 5.23 -1.15 0.25
CA HIS A 27 4.74 -0.22 1.26
C HIS A 27 3.50 0.46 0.70
N TYR A 28 2.47 0.53 1.52
CA TYR A 28 1.18 1.12 1.20
C TYR A 28 0.85 2.18 2.25
N THR A 29 0.34 3.32 1.81
CA THR A 29 -0.27 4.33 2.67
C THR A 29 -1.71 4.58 2.23
N ASP A 30 -2.61 4.73 3.20
CA ASP A 30 -4.02 5.04 2.97
C ASP A 30 -4.26 6.55 3.01
N ALA A 31 -5.16 7.04 2.16
CA ALA A 31 -5.56 8.44 2.14
C ALA A 31 -6.47 8.81 3.34
N ARG A 32 -7.11 7.83 3.97
CA ARG A 32 -7.98 8.01 5.14
C ARG A 32 -7.13 8.03 6.40
N ARG A 33 -7.02 9.21 7.03
CA ARG A 33 -6.14 9.43 8.19
C ARG A 33 -6.71 8.94 9.52
N ASP A 34 -8.03 8.82 9.60
CA ASP A 34 -8.74 8.53 10.86
C ASP A 34 -9.19 7.07 10.97
N LEU A 35 -8.75 6.20 10.05
CA LEU A 35 -9.13 4.79 10.04
C LEU A 35 -8.08 3.94 10.76
N ALA A 36 -8.54 2.99 11.57
CA ALA A 36 -7.66 2.07 12.26
C ALA A 36 -6.86 1.22 11.24
N PRO A 37 -5.54 1.05 11.42
CA PRO A 37 -4.69 0.28 10.49
C PRO A 37 -5.18 -1.15 10.26
N GLU A 38 -5.77 -1.78 11.26
CA GLU A 38 -6.30 -3.14 11.17
C GLU A 38 -7.50 -3.23 10.23
N LEU A 39 -8.34 -2.18 10.20
CA LEU A 39 -9.47 -2.10 9.28
C LEU A 39 -8.99 -1.86 7.84
N ILE A 40 -7.99 -0.97 7.65
CA ILE A 40 -7.32 -0.76 6.37
C ILE A 40 -6.75 -2.08 5.84
N ALA A 41 -5.99 -2.81 6.67
CA ALA A 41 -5.36 -4.07 6.28
C ALA A 41 -6.41 -5.14 5.88
N ARG A 42 -7.54 -5.21 6.59
CA ARG A 42 -8.65 -6.11 6.24
C ARG A 42 -9.28 -5.77 4.90
N GLU A 43 -9.54 -4.49 4.63
CA GLU A 43 -10.11 -4.04 3.36
C GLU A 43 -9.14 -4.27 2.19
N LEU A 44 -7.85 -3.99 2.38
CA LEU A 44 -6.81 -4.27 1.39
C LEU A 44 -6.72 -5.76 1.09
N ALA A 45 -6.74 -6.60 2.12
CA ALA A 45 -6.70 -8.06 1.94
C ALA A 45 -7.89 -8.55 1.11
N ALA A 46 -9.10 -8.06 1.39
CA ALA A 46 -10.28 -8.38 0.59
C ALA A 46 -10.15 -7.90 -0.87
N HIS A 47 -9.64 -6.69 -1.09
CA HIS A 47 -9.40 -6.14 -2.43
C HIS A 47 -8.40 -6.98 -3.24
N VAL A 48 -7.24 -7.28 -2.65
CA VAL A 48 -6.18 -8.08 -3.26
C VAL A 48 -6.67 -9.50 -3.58
N GLN A 49 -7.44 -10.11 -2.67
CA GLN A 49 -8.09 -11.41 -2.93
C GLN A 49 -9.08 -11.34 -4.10
N SER A 50 -9.88 -10.28 -4.18
CA SER A 50 -10.83 -10.08 -5.29
C SER A 50 -10.11 -9.90 -6.65
N ALA A 51 -8.86 -9.42 -6.63
CA ALA A 51 -7.98 -9.34 -7.80
C ALA A 51 -7.31 -10.68 -8.16
N GLY A 52 -7.66 -11.79 -7.49
CA GLY A 52 -7.11 -13.13 -7.74
C GLY A 52 -5.72 -13.36 -7.16
N LEU A 53 -5.26 -12.49 -6.26
CA LEU A 53 -3.97 -12.63 -5.59
C LEU A 53 -4.17 -13.31 -4.23
N SER A 54 -3.64 -14.52 -4.09
CA SER A 54 -3.59 -15.27 -2.84
C SER A 54 -2.19 -15.20 -2.21
N GLU A 55 -2.07 -15.62 -0.95
CA GLU A 55 -0.79 -15.73 -0.22
C GLU A 55 -0.06 -14.39 0.03
N VAL A 56 -0.82 -13.30 0.17
CA VAL A 56 -0.28 -11.99 0.56
C VAL A 56 -0.44 -11.81 2.06
N SER A 57 0.68 -11.60 2.76
CA SER A 57 0.69 -11.14 4.15
C SER A 57 0.73 -9.62 4.21
N MET A 58 0.05 -9.05 5.19
CA MET A 58 0.01 -7.60 5.43
C MET A 58 0.10 -7.37 6.93
N ALA A 59 0.90 -6.39 7.32
CA ALA A 59 1.02 -5.97 8.71
C ALA A 59 1.20 -4.45 8.77
N PRO A 60 0.55 -3.77 9.72
CA PRO A 60 0.87 -2.37 9.99
C PRO A 60 2.31 -2.28 10.51
N ILE A 61 3.01 -1.23 10.10
CA ILE A 61 4.37 -0.92 10.56
C ILE A 61 4.41 0.49 11.15
N ALA A 62 5.36 0.74 12.03
CA ALA A 62 5.65 2.10 12.47
C ALA A 62 6.27 2.90 11.31
N ALA A 63 5.95 4.20 11.22
CA ALA A 63 6.53 5.08 10.22
C ALA A 63 8.07 5.10 10.32
N SER A 64 8.71 5.04 9.16
CA SER A 64 10.16 4.99 8.98
C SER A 64 10.63 6.13 8.05
N ILE A 65 11.92 6.14 7.70
CA ILE A 65 12.46 7.07 6.69
C ILE A 65 11.81 6.87 5.30
N GLU A 66 11.30 5.67 5.03
CA GLU A 66 10.64 5.30 3.78
C GLU A 66 9.34 6.10 3.59
N ASP A 67 8.63 6.44 4.67
CA ASP A 67 7.45 7.30 4.65
C ASP A 67 7.79 8.73 4.20
N ALA A 68 8.90 9.28 4.70
CA ALA A 68 9.37 10.61 4.28
C ALA A 68 9.74 10.61 2.78
N PHE A 69 10.36 9.53 2.30
CA PHE A 69 10.63 9.33 0.87
C PHE A 69 9.34 9.28 0.05
N MET A 70 8.36 8.45 0.46
CA MET A 70 7.08 8.34 -0.23
C MET A 70 6.35 9.68 -0.31
N TRP A 71 6.34 10.45 0.79
CA TRP A 71 5.73 11.79 0.83
C TRP A 71 6.41 12.77 -0.13
N TYR A 72 7.75 12.81 -0.15
CA TYR A 72 8.51 13.66 -1.08
C TYR A 72 8.23 13.27 -2.54
N MET A 73 8.30 11.98 -2.87
CA MET A 73 8.06 11.49 -4.22
C MET A 73 6.64 11.75 -4.71
N ASN A 74 5.66 11.69 -3.82
CA ASN A 74 4.27 11.99 -4.17
C ASN A 74 4.08 13.48 -4.52
N GLN A 75 4.71 14.39 -3.77
CA GLN A 75 4.68 15.82 -4.07
C GLN A 75 5.41 16.16 -5.37
N ALA A 76 6.58 15.55 -5.60
CA ALA A 76 7.35 15.77 -6.83
C ALA A 76 6.59 15.33 -8.09
N ARG A 77 5.68 14.35 -8.00
CA ARG A 77 4.79 13.94 -9.10
C ARG A 77 3.63 14.88 -9.37
N ALA A 78 3.25 15.70 -8.38
CA ALA A 78 2.12 16.61 -8.46
C ALA A 78 2.53 18.04 -8.91
N ALA A 79 3.83 18.30 -9.03
CA ALA A 79 4.43 19.53 -9.53
C ALA A 79 4.72 19.44 -11.04
#